data_AF-A0A7M5X4Y0-F1
#
_entry.id   AF-A0A7M5X4Y0-F1
#
_cell.length_a   1.000
_cell.length_b   1.000
_cell.length_c   1.000
_cell.angle_alpha   90.00
_cell.angle_beta   90.00
_cell.angle_gamma   90.00
#
_symmetry.space_group_name_H-M   'P 1'
#
loop_
_entity.id
_entity.type
_entity.pdbx_description
1 polymer ?
#
loop_
_entity_poly.entity_id
_entity_poly.type
_entity_poly.pdbx_seq_one_letter_code
_entity_poly.pdbx_strand_id
1 'polypeptide(L)'
;MFDTFYTFKKCLILFILMDVCLAEFEDKYIRTFRDKRYSLYTYLKISNVNELQCTLACSNDKECGSINHKKDEKFCELNQLMDEEHQRDDLQNEKGWNHFIKSKVKPTSLISDNIYIPHEIHLKKSYLLTTIPVQPRTWELSFDFILLEDMPYWTQAVHFTLGCNLEASGCRTPSIFFNGRKFHAAFNTETNLNRHIEKTITSKKKTKFKLRQVVSPDGNDVYTSIHFDDKWFSEVKHHITQIFTNIKVYLGGMGDMGGSETFPPAPVIISNFRYIQGNLFYPGQIITMKKIHQVFGELKSWPPESWFVSFDYFSSQTIVPSSFYNTLLSFSKKGTNYPHPGNRIIYLERIPSSNSMKTFVELSGNSAHTLCYRDIGFAANTFLKIRLQQKRESDGKLYVKLFLNGDEKCWHENTTPTTYDDVQISFEGYDTPNGPEVIIKNFEFGEL
;
A
#
# COMPACT_ATOMS: atom_id res chain seq x y z
N MET A 1 18.69 17.45 -58.57
CA MET A 1 17.91 16.23 -58.80
C MET A 1 18.77 15.11 -58.25
N PHE A 2 18.49 14.78 -56.99
CA PHE A 2 19.20 13.83 -56.15
C PHE A 2 18.94 12.40 -56.64
N ASP A 3 19.92 11.50 -56.59
CA ASP A 3 19.71 10.29 -55.80
C ASP A 3 21.00 9.57 -55.41
N THR A 4 20.88 8.85 -54.30
CA THR A 4 21.91 8.62 -53.29
C THR A 4 21.98 7.12 -53.04
N PHE A 5 23.12 6.46 -53.23
CA PHE A 5 23.32 5.10 -52.74
C PHE A 5 24.77 4.91 -52.28
N TYR A 6 25.01 5.26 -51.02
CA TYR A 6 26.18 4.79 -50.27
C TYR A 6 25.78 4.55 -48.82
N THR A 7 26.21 3.41 -48.29
CA THR A 7 26.36 3.05 -46.86
C THR A 7 25.14 2.46 -46.14
N PHE A 8 25.00 1.13 -46.14
CA PHE A 8 24.41 0.38 -45.00
C PHE A 8 24.94 -1.07 -44.98
N LYS A 9 26.14 -1.27 -44.42
CA LYS A 9 26.61 -2.58 -43.96
C LYS A 9 27.74 -2.40 -42.94
N LYS A 10 27.36 -2.06 -41.70
CA LYS A 10 28.09 -2.32 -40.44
C LYS A 10 27.24 -1.79 -39.27
N CYS A 11 26.18 -2.53 -38.95
CA CYS A 11 25.52 -2.54 -37.64
C CYS A 11 24.78 -3.87 -37.51
N LEU A 12 25.55 -4.95 -37.57
CA LEU A 12 25.13 -6.27 -37.10
C LEU A 12 26.00 -6.51 -35.87
N ILE A 13 25.39 -6.87 -34.74
CA ILE A 13 25.94 -6.89 -33.37
C ILE A 13 25.68 -5.58 -32.60
N LEU A 14 24.40 -5.29 -32.29
CA LEU A 14 23.94 -4.81 -30.97
C LEU A 14 22.39 -4.62 -30.95
N PHE A 15 21.60 -5.68 -31.09
CA PHE A 15 20.14 -5.60 -30.86
C PHE A 15 19.55 -6.97 -30.49
N ILE A 16 20.14 -7.58 -29.46
CA ILE A 16 19.49 -8.63 -28.67
C ILE A 16 19.76 -8.25 -27.22
N LEU A 17 18.69 -8.13 -26.42
CA LEU A 17 18.61 -7.65 -25.02
C LEU A 17 18.05 -6.23 -24.86
N MET A 18 16.82 -6.01 -25.31
CA MET A 18 15.82 -5.19 -24.60
C MET A 18 14.45 -5.44 -25.22
N ASP A 19 13.80 -6.54 -24.83
CA ASP A 19 12.38 -6.80 -25.10
C ASP A 19 11.82 -7.63 -23.94
N VAL A 20 11.60 -6.99 -22.78
CA VAL A 20 10.65 -7.46 -21.78
C VAL A 20 10.04 -6.21 -21.10
N CYS A 21 8.72 -6.09 -21.19
CA CYS A 21 7.84 -5.13 -20.49
C CYS A 21 7.63 -3.73 -21.09
N LEU A 22 7.29 -3.66 -22.37
CA LEU A 22 6.21 -2.78 -22.83
C LEU A 22 5.40 -3.62 -23.84
N ALA A 23 4.28 -4.18 -23.40
CA ALA A 23 3.27 -4.60 -24.36
C ALA A 23 2.63 -3.31 -24.90
N GLU A 24 3.28 -2.69 -25.89
CA GLU A 24 2.58 -1.87 -26.85
C GLU A 24 1.42 -2.72 -27.37
N PHE A 25 0.20 -2.27 -27.12
CA PHE A 25 -0.95 -2.81 -27.83
C PHE A 25 -0.70 -2.54 -29.31
N GLU A 26 -0.21 -3.55 -30.04
CA GLU A 26 -0.12 -3.48 -31.49
C GLU A 26 -1.49 -3.05 -32.03
N ASP A 27 -1.51 -2.08 -32.95
CA ASP A 27 -2.70 -1.65 -33.73
C ASP A 27 -3.46 -2.81 -34.40
N LYS A 28 -2.88 -4.01 -34.40
CA LYS A 28 -3.46 -5.26 -34.88
C LYS A 28 -4.70 -5.74 -34.11
N TYR A 29 -4.97 -5.21 -32.91
CA TYR A 29 -6.13 -5.60 -32.09
C TYR A 29 -7.36 -4.72 -32.27
N ILE A 30 -7.27 -3.61 -33.02
CA ILE A 30 -8.42 -2.74 -33.30
C ILE A 30 -9.09 -3.21 -34.60
N ARG A 31 -10.17 -3.99 -34.49
CA ARG A 31 -11.07 -4.24 -35.62
C ARG A 31 -12.33 -3.40 -35.47
N THR A 32 -12.47 -2.38 -36.31
CA THR A 32 -13.73 -1.67 -36.52
C THR A 32 -14.69 -2.55 -37.33
N PHE A 33 -15.59 -3.25 -36.63
CA PHE A 33 -16.76 -3.87 -37.26
C PHE A 33 -17.93 -2.89 -37.23
N ARG A 34 -18.45 -2.51 -38.41
CA ARG A 34 -19.83 -2.01 -38.53
C ARG A 34 -20.77 -3.21 -38.51
N ASP A 35 -21.08 -3.70 -37.32
CA ASP A 35 -22.22 -4.61 -37.15
C ASP A 35 -23.48 -3.76 -36.88
N LYS A 36 -24.60 -4.12 -37.51
CA LYS A 36 -25.88 -3.39 -37.43
C LYS A 36 -26.58 -3.53 -36.07
N ARG A 37 -25.91 -4.11 -35.08
CA ARG A 37 -26.36 -4.17 -33.68
C ARG A 37 -26.07 -2.85 -32.97
N TYR A 38 -27.13 -2.07 -32.78
CA TYR A 38 -27.27 -0.95 -31.83
C TYR A 38 -26.07 0.01 -31.73
N SER A 39 -25.55 0.45 -32.87
CA SER A 39 -24.40 1.35 -32.93
C SER A 39 -24.79 2.83 -32.88
N LEU A 40 -25.32 3.29 -31.74
CA LEU A 40 -25.26 4.73 -31.44
C LEU A 40 -24.39 5.06 -30.24
N TYR A 41 -24.01 4.07 -29.40
CA TYR A 41 -23.38 4.38 -28.10
C TYR A 41 -22.13 3.55 -27.78
N THR A 42 -21.95 2.37 -28.38
CA THR A 42 -20.68 1.63 -28.26
C THR A 42 -19.63 2.27 -29.15
N TYR A 43 -18.62 2.87 -28.54
CA TYR A 43 -17.54 3.55 -29.26
C TYR A 43 -16.22 2.77 -29.22
N LEU A 44 -16.08 1.84 -28.27
CA LEU A 44 -14.89 1.00 -28.18
C LEU A 44 -15.25 -0.45 -27.86
N LYS A 45 -14.66 -1.38 -28.60
CA LYS A 45 -14.81 -2.83 -28.43
C LYS A 45 -13.43 -3.42 -28.18
N ILE A 46 -13.31 -4.25 -27.16
CA ILE A 46 -12.03 -4.84 -26.72
C ILE A 46 -12.21 -6.36 -26.65
N SER A 47 -11.33 -7.10 -27.32
CA SER A 47 -11.32 -8.57 -27.31
C SER A 47 -10.23 -9.11 -26.39
N ASN A 48 -10.35 -10.38 -25.99
CA ASN A 48 -9.41 -11.09 -25.10
C ASN A 48 -9.23 -10.44 -23.71
N VAL A 49 -10.25 -9.76 -23.21
CA VAL A 49 -10.23 -9.12 -21.88
C VAL A 49 -11.18 -9.81 -20.90
N ASN A 50 -10.76 -9.89 -19.65
CA ASN A 50 -11.64 -10.25 -18.54
C ASN A 50 -12.45 -9.03 -18.05
N GLU A 51 -13.43 -9.29 -17.19
CA GLU A 51 -14.34 -8.27 -16.66
C GLU A 51 -13.61 -7.13 -15.94
N LEU A 52 -12.53 -7.44 -15.19
CA LEU A 52 -11.74 -6.45 -14.46
C LEU A 52 -10.98 -5.53 -15.42
N GLN A 53 -10.37 -6.08 -16.47
CA GLN A 53 -9.70 -5.31 -17.53
C GLN A 53 -10.69 -4.42 -18.28
N CYS A 54 -11.89 -4.94 -18.56
CA CYS A 54 -12.99 -4.19 -19.17
C CYS A 54 -13.42 -3.00 -18.29
N THR A 55 -13.54 -3.22 -16.98
CA THR A 55 -13.91 -2.18 -16.00
C THR A 55 -12.82 -1.12 -15.86
N LEU A 56 -11.55 -1.54 -15.83
CA LEU A 56 -10.41 -0.65 -15.72
C LEU A 56 -10.29 0.26 -16.96
N ALA A 57 -10.50 -0.31 -18.16
CA ALA A 57 -10.53 0.46 -19.40
C ALA A 57 -11.61 1.56 -19.35
N CYS A 58 -12.82 1.22 -18.90
CA CYS A 58 -13.91 2.18 -18.74
C CYS A 58 -13.66 3.22 -17.63
N SER A 59 -12.98 2.84 -16.54
CA SER A 59 -12.63 3.76 -15.46
C SER A 59 -11.65 4.84 -15.94
N ASN A 60 -10.67 4.45 -16.75
CA ASN A 60 -9.64 5.34 -17.30
C ASN A 60 -10.13 6.19 -18.48
N ASP A 61 -11.23 5.79 -19.11
CA ASP A 61 -11.86 6.54 -20.19
C ASP A 61 -12.92 7.52 -19.66
N LYS A 62 -12.73 8.81 -19.96
CA LYS A 62 -13.63 9.89 -19.52
C LYS A 62 -15.00 9.83 -20.19
N GLU A 63 -15.07 9.26 -21.39
CA GLU A 63 -16.31 9.14 -22.16
C GLU A 63 -17.08 7.87 -21.81
N CYS A 64 -16.43 6.88 -21.21
CA CYS A 64 -17.10 5.65 -20.82
C CYS A 64 -18.07 5.90 -19.67
N GLY A 65 -19.32 5.53 -19.90
CA GLY A 65 -20.39 5.55 -18.91
C GLY A 65 -20.91 4.16 -18.54
N SER A 66 -20.76 3.15 -19.40
CA SER A 66 -21.12 1.77 -19.06
C SER A 66 -20.30 0.77 -19.88
N ILE A 67 -20.27 -0.48 -19.44
CA ILE A 67 -19.65 -1.59 -20.15
C ILE A 67 -20.61 -2.76 -20.33
N ASN A 68 -20.48 -3.47 -21.45
CA ASN A 68 -21.03 -4.81 -21.64
C ASN A 68 -19.88 -5.80 -21.71
N HIS A 69 -19.84 -6.80 -20.83
CA HIS A 69 -18.84 -7.86 -20.86
C HIS A 69 -19.49 -9.20 -21.20
N LYS A 70 -18.99 -9.88 -22.24
CA LYS A 70 -19.39 -11.23 -22.60
C LYS A 70 -18.34 -12.21 -22.12
N LYS A 71 -18.66 -12.90 -21.02
CA LYS A 71 -17.69 -13.72 -20.28
C LYS A 71 -17.04 -14.82 -21.13
N ASP A 72 -17.85 -15.54 -21.90
CA ASP A 72 -17.40 -16.70 -22.67
C ASP A 72 -16.53 -16.31 -23.88
N GLU A 73 -16.74 -15.11 -24.42
CA GLU A 73 -16.00 -14.61 -25.59
C GLU A 73 -14.81 -13.70 -25.18
N LYS A 74 -14.61 -13.47 -23.88
CA LYS A 74 -13.63 -12.51 -23.34
C LYS A 74 -13.72 -11.16 -24.06
N PHE A 75 -14.94 -10.70 -24.24
CA PHE A 75 -15.26 -9.56 -25.10
C PHE A 75 -15.90 -8.45 -24.28
N CYS A 76 -15.54 -7.20 -24.57
CA CYS A 76 -15.93 -6.02 -23.83
C CYS A 76 -16.36 -4.92 -24.78
N GLU A 77 -17.44 -4.22 -24.45
CA GLU A 77 -17.92 -3.04 -25.14
C GLU A 77 -18.00 -1.87 -24.16
N LEU A 78 -17.38 -0.75 -24.49
CA LEU A 78 -17.48 0.50 -23.75
C LEU A 78 -18.50 1.40 -24.44
N ASN A 79 -19.40 1.95 -23.63
CA ASN A 79 -20.51 2.77 -24.10
C ASN A 79 -20.47 4.15 -23.45
N GLN A 80 -20.80 5.19 -24.22
CA GLN A 80 -21.04 6.54 -23.68
C GLN A 80 -22.40 6.55 -22.96
N LEU A 81 -22.49 7.12 -21.75
CA LEU A 81 -23.77 7.30 -21.05
C LEU A 81 -24.47 8.57 -21.56
N MET A 82 -25.68 8.42 -22.11
CA MET A 82 -26.64 9.51 -22.34
C MET A 82 -28.00 9.04 -21.79
N ASP A 83 -28.59 9.88 -20.93
CA ASP A 83 -29.88 9.75 -20.21
C ASP A 83 -30.31 8.36 -19.67
N GLU A 84 -30.46 8.30 -18.33
CA GLU A 84 -30.70 7.10 -17.49
C GLU A 84 -32.01 6.35 -17.77
N GLU A 85 -32.87 6.87 -18.64
CA GLU A 85 -34.24 6.39 -18.85
C GLU A 85 -34.37 5.44 -20.06
N HIS A 86 -33.41 5.43 -21.00
CA HIS A 86 -33.51 4.64 -22.23
C HIS A 86 -32.71 3.32 -22.27
N GLN A 87 -31.83 3.05 -21.30
CA GLN A 87 -30.88 1.90 -21.38
C GLN A 87 -31.28 0.64 -20.60
N ARG A 88 -32.32 0.70 -19.74
CA ARG A 88 -32.57 -0.38 -18.77
C ARG A 88 -33.31 -1.62 -19.31
N ASP A 89 -34.05 -1.52 -20.41
CA ASP A 89 -35.00 -2.57 -20.78
C ASP A 89 -34.47 -3.62 -21.78
N ASP A 90 -33.45 -3.31 -22.58
CA ASP A 90 -33.02 -4.21 -23.68
C ASP A 90 -31.86 -5.16 -23.32
N LEU A 91 -31.00 -4.81 -22.35
CA LEU A 91 -29.75 -5.56 -22.06
C LEU A 91 -29.88 -6.67 -21.01
N GLN A 92 -30.91 -6.65 -20.17
CA GLN A 92 -31.08 -7.68 -19.13
C GLN A 92 -31.55 -9.05 -19.66
N ASN A 93 -31.85 -9.15 -20.96
CA ASN A 93 -32.50 -10.33 -21.55
C ASN A 93 -31.60 -11.16 -22.49
N GLU A 94 -30.38 -10.72 -22.83
CA GLU A 94 -29.45 -11.54 -23.62
C GLU A 94 -28.53 -12.40 -22.73
N LYS A 95 -28.62 -13.73 -22.90
CA LYS A 95 -27.86 -14.71 -22.12
C LYS A 95 -26.35 -14.60 -22.40
N GLY A 96 -25.55 -14.42 -21.34
CA GLY A 96 -24.08 -14.44 -21.40
C GLY A 96 -23.40 -13.06 -21.35
N TRP A 97 -24.18 -11.98 -21.29
CA TRP A 97 -23.68 -10.62 -21.10
C TRP A 97 -23.87 -10.13 -19.67
N ASN A 98 -22.86 -9.46 -19.14
CA ASN A 98 -22.91 -8.70 -17.90
C ASN A 98 -22.85 -7.21 -18.23
N HIS A 99 -23.83 -6.43 -17.77
CA HIS A 99 -23.87 -4.99 -17.97
C HIS A 99 -23.48 -4.26 -16.68
N PHE A 100 -22.56 -3.30 -16.77
CA PHE A 100 -22.13 -2.49 -15.63
C PHE A 100 -22.20 -1.00 -15.97
N ILE A 101 -22.74 -0.21 -15.05
CA ILE A 101 -22.89 1.24 -15.23
C ILE A 101 -21.84 1.94 -14.35
N LYS A 102 -21.10 2.87 -14.94
CA LYS A 102 -20.18 3.75 -14.21
C LYS A 102 -21.01 4.70 -13.35
N SER A 103 -20.95 4.49 -12.04
CA SER A 103 -21.67 5.32 -11.08
C SER A 103 -21.29 6.80 -11.22
N LYS A 104 -22.28 7.68 -11.37
CA LYS A 104 -22.11 9.15 -11.37
C LYS A 104 -21.77 9.72 -10.00
N VAL A 105 -21.49 8.89 -8.99
CA VAL A 105 -20.93 9.36 -7.73
C VAL A 105 -19.61 10.05 -8.07
N LYS A 106 -19.60 11.38 -8.01
CA LYS A 106 -18.37 12.19 -7.99
C LYS A 106 -17.40 11.48 -7.06
N PRO A 107 -16.18 11.12 -7.51
CA PRO A 107 -15.16 10.60 -6.63
C PRO A 107 -14.90 11.68 -5.59
N THR A 108 -15.56 11.54 -4.45
CA THR A 108 -15.35 12.40 -3.30
C THR A 108 -14.06 11.85 -2.72
N SER A 109 -12.95 12.52 -3.01
CA SER A 109 -11.60 12.24 -2.51
C SER A 109 -11.12 10.78 -2.61
N LEU A 110 -10.30 10.49 -3.62
CA LEU A 110 -9.44 9.31 -3.60
C LEU A 110 -8.38 9.43 -2.49
N ILE A 111 -8.44 8.46 -1.56
CA ILE A 111 -7.34 7.87 -0.78
C ILE A 111 -6.75 8.74 0.36
N SER A 112 -7.40 8.66 1.53
CA SER A 112 -6.71 8.37 2.79
C SER A 112 -7.62 7.43 3.58
N ASP A 113 -7.62 6.15 3.23
CA ASP A 113 -8.37 5.09 3.93
C ASP A 113 -7.61 4.56 5.16
N ASN A 114 -6.59 5.32 5.61
CA ASN A 114 -5.89 5.05 6.86
C ASN A 114 -6.75 5.55 8.03
N ILE A 115 -6.95 4.71 9.02
CA ILE A 115 -7.65 5.09 10.26
C ILE A 115 -6.57 5.38 11.29
N TYR A 116 -6.61 6.55 11.92
CA TYR A 116 -5.78 6.86 13.08
C TYR A 116 -6.60 7.45 14.22
N ILE A 117 -6.55 6.79 15.38
CA ILE A 117 -7.17 7.26 16.62
C ILE A 117 -6.12 7.22 17.73
N PRO A 118 -5.49 8.37 18.05
CA PRO A 118 -4.42 8.42 19.04
C PRO A 118 -4.92 8.23 20.48
N HIS A 119 -6.18 8.59 20.75
CA HIS A 119 -6.75 8.64 22.10
C HIS A 119 -7.31 7.29 22.56
N GLU A 120 -7.57 7.19 23.87
CA GLU A 120 -8.20 6.01 24.47
C GLU A 120 -9.67 5.87 24.05
N ILE A 121 -10.07 4.63 23.77
CA ILE A 121 -11.40 4.24 23.33
C ILE A 121 -11.93 3.20 24.31
N HIS A 122 -13.04 3.55 24.95
CA HIS A 122 -13.86 2.60 25.69
C HIS A 122 -14.81 1.90 24.72
N LEU A 123 -14.77 0.57 24.71
CA LEU A 123 -15.57 -0.20 23.77
C LEU A 123 -17.05 -0.11 24.11
N LYS A 124 -17.87 0.19 23.09
CA LYS A 124 -19.32 0.18 23.16
C LYS A 124 -19.86 -0.86 22.18
N LYS A 125 -20.89 -1.61 22.60
CA LYS A 125 -21.54 -2.62 21.74
C LYS A 125 -22.02 -1.97 20.45
N SER A 126 -21.73 -2.62 19.32
CA SER A 126 -22.19 -2.22 17.99
C SER A 126 -21.69 -0.85 17.54
N TYR A 127 -20.56 -0.38 18.06
CA TYR A 127 -19.98 0.89 17.62
C TYR A 127 -19.32 0.72 16.26
N LEU A 128 -20.04 1.10 15.20
CA LEU A 128 -19.50 1.21 13.85
C LEU A 128 -18.56 2.41 13.79
N LEU A 129 -17.27 2.15 13.66
CA LEU A 129 -16.25 3.19 13.55
C LEU A 129 -16.26 3.80 12.15
N THR A 130 -16.19 2.97 11.11
CA THR A 130 -16.17 3.40 9.71
C THR A 130 -16.48 2.24 8.76
N THR A 131 -16.61 2.55 7.47
CA THR A 131 -16.63 1.56 6.38
C THR A 131 -15.45 1.84 5.46
N ILE A 132 -14.61 0.83 5.28
CA ILE A 132 -13.48 0.82 4.35
C ILE A 132 -14.01 0.49 2.95
N PRO A 133 -13.89 1.40 1.97
CA PRO A 133 -14.40 1.18 0.62
C PRO A 133 -13.76 -0.03 -0.06
N VAL A 134 -12.44 -0.18 0.06
CA VAL A 134 -11.66 -1.28 -0.52
C VAL A 134 -10.57 -1.69 0.48
N GLN A 135 -10.51 -2.96 0.85
CA GLN A 135 -9.41 -3.54 1.62
C GLN A 135 -8.41 -4.17 0.66
N PRO A 136 -7.21 -3.57 0.46
CA PRO A 136 -6.19 -4.14 -0.40
C PRO A 136 -5.65 -5.46 0.17
N ARG A 137 -4.85 -6.19 -0.60
CA ARG A 137 -4.18 -7.41 -0.09
C ARG A 137 -3.05 -7.11 0.91
N THR A 138 -2.59 -5.86 0.95
CA THR A 138 -1.54 -5.40 1.84
C THR A 138 -2.09 -4.35 2.80
N TRP A 139 -2.17 -4.68 4.08
CA TRP A 139 -2.73 -3.82 5.14
C TRP A 139 -2.12 -4.15 6.52
N GLU A 140 -2.26 -3.22 7.46
CA GLU A 140 -1.84 -3.38 8.85
C GLU A 140 -2.92 -2.85 9.78
N LEU A 141 -3.24 -3.61 10.81
CA LEU A 141 -4.03 -3.21 11.96
C LEU A 141 -3.11 -3.19 13.18
N SER A 142 -3.02 -2.06 13.88
CA SER A 142 -2.27 -1.96 15.13
C SER A 142 -3.03 -1.15 16.17
N PHE A 143 -2.81 -1.48 17.44
CA PHE A 143 -3.30 -0.71 18.58
C PHE A 143 -2.62 -1.16 19.86
N ASP A 144 -2.62 -0.27 20.85
CA ASP A 144 -2.29 -0.63 22.22
C ASP A 144 -3.58 -1.02 22.95
N PHE A 145 -3.52 -2.01 23.85
CA PHE A 145 -4.67 -2.35 24.68
C PHE A 145 -4.30 -2.69 26.12
N ILE A 146 -5.26 -2.54 27.02
CA ILE A 146 -5.22 -3.00 28.41
C ILE A 146 -6.46 -3.87 28.64
N LEU A 147 -6.29 -5.14 28.94
CA LEU A 147 -7.37 -6.02 29.38
C LEU A 147 -7.69 -5.77 30.85
N LEU A 148 -8.88 -5.25 31.14
CA LEU A 148 -9.25 -4.85 32.50
C LEU A 148 -9.64 -6.06 33.35
N GLU A 149 -10.39 -6.99 32.75
CA GLU A 149 -11.00 -8.13 33.43
C GLU A 149 -10.98 -9.40 32.57
N ASP A 150 -10.90 -10.55 33.23
CA ASP A 150 -10.91 -11.86 32.57
C ASP A 150 -12.37 -12.34 32.45
N MET A 151 -12.92 -12.34 31.23
CA MET A 151 -14.30 -12.78 31.02
C MET A 151 -14.33 -14.28 30.73
N PRO A 152 -15.16 -15.09 31.40
CA PRO A 152 -15.20 -16.54 31.20
C PRO A 152 -15.89 -16.98 29.88
N TYR A 153 -16.09 -16.04 28.96
CA TYR A 153 -16.77 -16.22 27.69
C TYR A 153 -16.15 -15.33 26.61
N TRP A 154 -16.52 -15.60 25.36
CA TRP A 154 -16.07 -14.83 24.21
C TRP A 154 -16.59 -13.39 24.25
N THR A 155 -15.67 -12.47 24.10
CA THR A 155 -15.94 -11.04 23.94
C THR A 155 -15.19 -10.52 22.73
N GLN A 156 -15.65 -9.43 22.14
CA GLN A 156 -15.08 -8.91 20.89
C GLN A 156 -14.57 -7.48 21.07
N ALA A 157 -13.34 -7.25 20.61
CA ALA A 157 -12.71 -5.93 20.68
C ALA A 157 -12.83 -5.17 19.35
N VAL A 158 -12.52 -5.85 18.25
CA VAL A 158 -12.44 -5.26 16.90
C VAL A 158 -13.05 -6.25 15.91
N HIS A 159 -13.84 -5.77 14.95
CA HIS A 159 -14.47 -6.62 13.93
C HIS A 159 -14.48 -5.92 12.57
N PHE A 160 -13.67 -6.39 11.64
CA PHE A 160 -13.74 -6.01 10.23
C PHE A 160 -14.56 -7.06 9.49
N THR A 161 -15.67 -6.64 8.88
CA THR A 161 -16.66 -7.57 8.32
C THR A 161 -17.48 -6.99 7.17
N LEU A 162 -17.96 -7.88 6.30
CA LEU A 162 -19.02 -7.60 5.31
C LEU A 162 -20.44 -7.68 5.91
N GLY A 163 -20.57 -7.74 7.23
CA GLY A 163 -21.86 -7.80 7.95
C GLY A 163 -22.23 -9.20 8.46
N CYS A 164 -21.25 -10.09 8.60
CA CYS A 164 -21.43 -11.46 9.09
C CYS A 164 -20.37 -11.86 10.14
N ASN A 165 -20.60 -12.96 10.87
CA ASN A 165 -19.74 -13.37 12.00
C ASN A 165 -18.73 -14.45 11.62
N LEU A 166 -19.19 -15.57 11.06
CA LEU A 166 -18.44 -16.81 10.91
C LEU A 166 -18.77 -17.48 9.58
N GLU A 167 -17.91 -18.40 9.13
CA GLU A 167 -18.11 -19.38 8.04
C GLU A 167 -18.33 -18.83 6.62
N ALA A 168 -18.28 -17.52 6.41
CA ALA A 168 -18.24 -16.94 5.08
C ALA A 168 -17.02 -16.03 4.87
N SER A 169 -16.62 -15.90 3.60
CA SER A 169 -15.50 -15.04 3.25
C SER A 169 -15.80 -13.58 3.57
N GLY A 170 -14.85 -12.89 4.20
CA GLY A 170 -15.02 -11.50 4.62
C GLY A 170 -15.80 -11.29 5.92
N CYS A 171 -16.20 -12.35 6.65
CA CYS A 171 -16.83 -12.18 7.97
C CYS A 171 -15.85 -11.80 9.08
N ARG A 172 -14.57 -12.19 9.00
CA ARG A 172 -13.55 -11.88 10.02
C ARG A 172 -12.26 -11.46 9.34
N THR A 173 -12.16 -10.24 8.83
CA THR A 173 -11.02 -9.83 7.97
C THR A 173 -10.38 -8.48 8.37
N PRO A 174 -9.71 -8.38 9.52
CA PRO A 174 -9.63 -9.35 10.61
C PRO A 174 -10.63 -9.07 11.77
N SER A 175 -10.73 -9.99 12.72
CA SER A 175 -11.49 -9.80 13.97
C SER A 175 -10.67 -10.17 15.19
N ILE A 176 -10.80 -9.39 16.26
CA ILE A 176 -10.08 -9.58 17.51
C ILE A 176 -11.06 -9.91 18.63
N PHE A 177 -10.82 -11.04 19.30
CA PHE A 177 -11.64 -11.55 20.40
C PHE A 177 -10.81 -11.83 21.65
N PHE A 178 -11.49 -11.89 22.79
CA PHE A 178 -10.95 -12.36 24.05
C PHE A 178 -11.83 -13.47 24.62
N ASN A 179 -11.21 -14.51 25.18
CA ASN A 179 -11.86 -15.54 25.99
C ASN A 179 -11.00 -15.80 27.23
N GLY A 180 -11.41 -15.27 28.37
CA GLY A 180 -10.57 -15.12 29.55
C GLY A 180 -9.35 -14.26 29.24
N ARG A 181 -8.16 -14.80 29.51
CA ARG A 181 -6.87 -14.17 29.17
C ARG A 181 -6.39 -14.48 27.76
N LYS A 182 -7.13 -15.27 26.99
CA LYS A 182 -6.74 -15.61 25.63
C LYS A 182 -7.17 -14.51 24.68
N PHE A 183 -6.21 -13.88 24.03
CA PHE A 183 -6.40 -13.02 22.87
C PHE A 183 -6.47 -13.90 21.62
N HIS A 184 -7.43 -13.62 20.74
CA HIS A 184 -7.60 -14.32 19.47
C HIS A 184 -7.63 -13.30 18.32
N ALA A 185 -6.67 -13.38 17.40
CA ALA A 185 -6.74 -12.71 16.11
C ALA A 185 -7.27 -13.68 15.07
N ALA A 186 -8.48 -13.46 14.58
CA ALA A 186 -9.11 -14.23 13.51
C ALA A 186 -9.00 -13.49 12.18
N PHE A 187 -8.69 -14.22 11.12
CA PHE A 187 -8.58 -13.73 9.76
C PHE A 187 -8.95 -14.85 8.76
N ASN A 188 -9.29 -14.46 7.54
CA ASN A 188 -9.57 -15.40 6.47
C ASN A 188 -8.27 -15.93 5.86
N THR A 189 -8.23 -17.21 5.48
CA THR A 189 -7.30 -17.80 4.50
C THR A 189 -8.11 -18.56 3.45
N GLU A 190 -7.47 -18.96 2.34
CA GLU A 190 -8.12 -19.76 1.29
C GLU A 190 -8.61 -21.14 1.78
N THR A 191 -7.97 -21.69 2.81
CA THR A 191 -8.31 -23.01 3.39
C THR A 191 -9.13 -22.92 4.68
N ASN A 192 -9.17 -21.76 5.33
CA ASN A 192 -9.86 -21.58 6.61
C ASN A 192 -10.38 -20.15 6.75
N LEU A 193 -11.70 -19.98 6.60
CA LEU A 193 -12.38 -18.69 6.72
C LEU A 193 -12.43 -18.14 8.17
N ASN A 194 -11.96 -18.92 9.15
CA ASN A 194 -11.85 -18.55 10.55
C ASN A 194 -10.48 -18.97 11.13
N ARG A 195 -9.41 -18.81 10.35
CA ARG A 195 -8.05 -19.01 10.85
C ARG A 195 -7.86 -18.05 12.01
N HIS A 196 -7.49 -18.57 13.18
CA HIS A 196 -7.19 -17.72 14.32
C HIS A 196 -5.90 -18.13 15.00
N ILE A 197 -5.22 -17.13 15.53
CA ILE A 197 -4.00 -17.28 16.31
C ILE A 197 -4.31 -16.80 17.72
N GLU A 198 -3.98 -17.64 18.70
CA GLU A 198 -4.22 -17.35 20.12
C GLU A 198 -2.93 -16.99 20.86
N LYS A 199 -3.05 -16.10 21.84
CA LYS A 199 -1.99 -15.76 22.80
C LYS A 199 -2.58 -15.47 24.17
N THR A 200 -2.00 -16.02 25.23
CA THR A 200 -2.33 -15.62 26.61
C THR A 200 -1.73 -14.24 26.91
N ILE A 201 -2.56 -13.32 27.40
CA ILE A 201 -2.17 -11.95 27.78
C ILE A 201 -2.22 -11.78 29.30
N THR A 202 -1.41 -10.86 29.82
CA THR A 202 -1.45 -10.45 31.23
C THR A 202 -2.45 -9.30 31.41
N SER A 203 -3.48 -9.50 32.23
CA SER A 203 -4.49 -8.48 32.53
C SER A 203 -3.86 -7.28 33.25
N LYS A 204 -4.47 -6.10 33.09
CA LYS A 204 -4.04 -4.79 33.63
C LYS A 204 -2.65 -4.34 33.18
N LYS A 205 -2.07 -4.99 32.17
CA LYS A 205 -0.82 -4.58 31.53
C LYS A 205 -1.14 -3.98 30.16
N LYS A 206 -0.49 -2.86 29.84
CA LYS A 206 -0.50 -2.31 28.49
C LYS A 206 0.29 -3.23 27.56
N THR A 207 -0.32 -3.61 26.45
CA THR A 207 0.28 -4.47 25.42
C THR A 207 0.10 -3.82 24.06
N LYS A 208 1.17 -3.78 23.27
CA LYS A 208 1.09 -3.35 21.87
C LYS A 208 0.75 -4.54 20.99
N PHE A 209 -0.21 -4.37 20.09
CA PHE A 209 -0.58 -5.39 19.12
C PHE A 209 -0.45 -4.84 17.70
N LYS A 210 0.07 -5.68 16.80
CA LYS A 210 0.12 -5.42 15.37
C LYS A 210 -0.21 -6.72 14.62
N LEU A 211 -1.18 -6.66 13.72
CA LEU A 211 -1.54 -7.69 12.77
C LEU A 211 -1.39 -7.12 11.38
N ARG A 212 -0.67 -7.82 10.53
CA ARG A 212 -0.25 -7.29 9.24
C ARG A 212 -0.36 -8.34 8.17
N GLN A 213 -0.93 -7.97 7.03
CA GLN A 213 -1.00 -8.80 5.83
C GLN A 213 -0.17 -8.13 4.72
N VAL A 214 0.72 -8.87 4.08
CA VAL A 214 1.53 -8.36 2.97
C VAL A 214 1.66 -9.38 1.84
N VAL A 215 1.60 -8.89 0.61
CA VAL A 215 1.85 -9.69 -0.60
C VAL A 215 3.35 -9.89 -0.81
N SER A 216 3.75 -11.09 -1.22
CA SER A 216 5.13 -11.40 -1.59
C SER A 216 5.62 -10.60 -2.81
N PRO A 217 6.95 -10.46 -3.01
CA PRO A 217 7.49 -9.71 -4.13
C PRO A 217 7.08 -10.23 -5.52
N ASP A 218 6.84 -11.53 -5.64
CA ASP A 218 6.38 -12.17 -6.88
C ASP A 218 4.85 -12.11 -7.07
N GLY A 219 4.11 -11.58 -6.08
CA GLY A 219 2.66 -11.43 -6.13
C GLY A 219 1.86 -12.70 -5.86
N ASN A 220 2.52 -13.84 -5.64
CA ASN A 220 1.88 -15.17 -5.58
C ASN A 220 1.41 -15.56 -4.18
N ASP A 221 2.06 -15.03 -3.15
CA ASP A 221 1.86 -15.38 -1.77
C ASP A 221 1.42 -14.16 -0.95
N VAL A 222 0.71 -14.43 0.14
CA VAL A 222 0.29 -13.45 1.13
C VAL A 222 0.71 -13.95 2.50
N TYR A 223 1.30 -13.06 3.29
CA TYR A 223 1.83 -13.39 4.59
C TYR A 223 1.14 -12.53 5.63
N THR A 224 0.46 -13.21 6.56
CA THR A 224 -0.22 -12.59 7.68
C THR A 224 0.61 -12.81 8.95
N SER A 225 1.21 -11.74 9.47
CA SER A 225 2.08 -11.75 10.66
C SER A 225 1.45 -11.05 11.85
N ILE A 226 1.75 -11.55 13.05
CA ILE A 226 1.28 -11.02 14.33
C ILE A 226 2.48 -10.69 15.20
N HIS A 227 2.43 -9.50 15.81
CA HIS A 227 3.46 -8.99 16.70
C HIS A 227 2.83 -8.50 18.00
N PHE A 228 3.54 -8.73 19.10
CA PHE A 228 3.19 -8.22 20.42
C PHE A 228 4.39 -7.50 21.03
N ASP A 229 4.18 -6.31 21.58
CA ASP A 229 5.24 -5.48 22.17
C ASP A 229 6.46 -5.35 21.23
N ASP A 230 6.17 -5.06 19.95
CA ASP A 230 7.16 -4.91 18.86
C ASP A 230 8.00 -6.17 18.58
N LYS A 231 7.58 -7.34 19.08
CA LYS A 231 8.22 -8.64 18.84
C LYS A 231 7.35 -9.54 17.96
N TRP A 232 8.02 -10.23 17.04
CA TRP A 232 7.41 -11.26 16.20
C TRP A 232 6.81 -12.39 17.05
N PHE A 233 5.57 -12.77 16.78
CA PHE A 233 4.89 -13.85 17.48
C PHE A 233 4.53 -15.01 16.56
N SER A 234 3.91 -14.73 15.42
CA SER A 234 3.46 -15.77 14.48
C SER A 234 3.32 -15.22 13.06
N GLU A 235 3.39 -16.10 12.08
CA GLU A 235 3.13 -15.80 10.68
C GLU A 235 2.43 -16.97 10.00
N VAL A 236 1.53 -16.65 9.09
CA VAL A 236 0.83 -17.59 8.23
C VAL A 236 1.06 -17.18 6.79
N LYS A 237 1.64 -18.07 6.00
CA LYS A 237 1.70 -17.98 4.54
C LYS A 237 0.41 -18.55 3.95
N HIS A 238 -0.19 -17.85 2.99
CA HIS A 238 -1.43 -18.25 2.33
C HIS A 238 -1.57 -17.53 0.96
N HIS A 239 -2.53 -17.90 0.11
CA HIS A 239 -2.63 -17.41 -1.28
C HIS A 239 -3.86 -16.51 -1.52
N ILE A 240 -4.27 -15.72 -0.53
CA ILE A 240 -5.51 -14.94 -0.66
C ILE A 240 -5.44 -13.99 -1.85
N THR A 241 -6.36 -14.18 -2.80
CA THR A 241 -6.55 -13.31 -3.96
C THR A 241 -7.69 -12.31 -3.78
N GLN A 242 -8.49 -12.46 -2.72
CA GLN A 242 -9.72 -11.67 -2.53
C GLN A 242 -9.41 -10.28 -1.99
N ILE A 243 -9.91 -9.29 -2.71
CA ILE A 243 -10.00 -7.89 -2.28
C ILE A 243 -11.44 -7.72 -1.80
N PHE A 244 -11.61 -7.25 -0.57
CA PHE A 244 -12.94 -6.98 -0.04
C PHE A 244 -13.31 -5.52 -0.26
N THR A 245 -14.58 -5.26 -0.47
CA THR A 245 -15.11 -3.90 -0.62
C THR A 245 -16.19 -3.65 0.42
N ASN A 246 -16.32 -2.42 0.89
CA ASN A 246 -17.31 -2.01 1.90
C ASN A 246 -17.18 -2.77 3.23
N ILE A 247 -15.95 -2.94 3.71
CA ILE A 247 -15.66 -3.58 5.00
C ILE A 247 -16.06 -2.66 6.13
N LYS A 248 -17.00 -3.09 6.97
CA LYS A 248 -17.41 -2.36 8.17
C LYS A 248 -16.44 -2.66 9.30
N VAL A 249 -16.00 -1.62 10.00
CA VAL A 249 -15.10 -1.72 11.14
C VAL A 249 -15.89 -1.40 12.40
N TYR A 250 -16.08 -2.40 13.26
CA TYR A 250 -16.71 -2.22 14.58
C TYR A 250 -15.66 -2.31 15.69
N LEU A 251 -15.83 -1.46 16.71
CA LEU A 251 -15.16 -1.62 18.00
C LEU A 251 -16.20 -2.08 19.04
N GLY A 252 -15.86 -3.04 19.90
CA GLY A 252 -16.82 -3.63 20.84
C GLY A 252 -17.82 -4.62 20.20
N GLY A 253 -17.51 -5.07 18.99
CA GLY A 253 -18.26 -6.07 18.22
C GLY A 253 -19.57 -5.58 17.60
N MET A 254 -20.04 -6.31 16.57
CA MET A 254 -21.31 -6.01 15.89
C MET A 254 -22.50 -6.60 16.66
N GLY A 255 -23.58 -5.83 16.81
CA GLY A 255 -24.83 -6.31 17.44
C GLY A 255 -25.76 -6.90 16.40
N ASP A 256 -26.39 -8.03 16.74
CA ASP A 256 -27.32 -8.80 15.91
C ASP A 256 -26.83 -9.06 14.48
N MET A 257 -25.95 -10.04 14.37
CA MET A 257 -25.78 -10.78 13.13
C MET A 257 -26.90 -11.83 13.11
N GLY A 258 -27.62 -12.00 12.00
CA GLY A 258 -28.72 -12.97 11.85
C GLY A 258 -28.35 -14.46 11.99
N GLY A 259 -27.38 -14.79 12.84
CA GLY A 259 -26.97 -16.10 13.32
C GLY A 259 -26.64 -16.00 14.82
N SER A 260 -26.83 -17.10 15.55
CA SER A 260 -27.05 -17.21 17.01
C SER A 260 -25.99 -16.66 17.99
N GLU A 261 -24.94 -15.96 17.56
CA GLU A 261 -23.86 -15.53 18.45
C GLU A 261 -23.57 -14.02 18.35
N THR A 262 -24.08 -13.27 19.32
CA THR A 262 -23.63 -11.90 19.59
C THR A 262 -22.60 -11.90 20.71
N PHE A 263 -21.39 -11.42 20.46
CA PHE A 263 -20.38 -11.25 21.50
C PHE A 263 -20.53 -9.88 22.16
N PRO A 264 -20.50 -9.78 23.50
CA PRO A 264 -20.43 -8.49 24.16
C PRO A 264 -19.05 -7.83 23.91
N PRO A 265 -18.96 -6.50 24.06
CA PRO A 265 -17.68 -5.80 24.03
C PRO A 265 -16.69 -6.41 25.02
N ALA A 266 -15.44 -6.58 24.58
CA ALA A 266 -14.37 -6.95 25.50
C ALA A 266 -14.14 -5.84 26.54
N PRO A 267 -13.85 -6.18 27.81
CA PRO A 267 -13.50 -5.21 28.84
C PRO A 267 -12.05 -4.74 28.64
N VAL A 268 -11.79 -4.11 27.49
CA VAL A 268 -10.49 -3.60 27.09
C VAL A 268 -10.57 -2.10 26.85
N ILE A 269 -9.49 -1.40 27.20
CA ILE A 269 -9.23 -0.04 26.74
C ILE A 269 -8.32 -0.16 25.53
N ILE A 270 -8.70 0.42 24.40
CA ILE A 270 -7.87 0.52 23.19
C ILE A 270 -7.30 1.93 23.10
N SER A 271 -6.04 2.08 22.69
CA SER A 271 -5.44 3.38 22.34
C SER A 271 -4.52 3.22 21.13
N ASN A 272 -4.12 4.33 20.51
CA ASN A 272 -3.26 4.32 19.32
C ASN A 272 -3.78 3.39 18.21
N PHE A 273 -5.10 3.35 17.99
CA PHE A 273 -5.69 2.49 16.97
C PHE A 273 -5.29 2.99 15.59
N ARG A 274 -4.66 2.11 14.81
CA ARG A 274 -4.25 2.38 13.44
C ARG A 274 -4.71 1.28 12.52
N TYR A 275 -5.23 1.67 11.37
CA TYR A 275 -5.37 0.77 10.24
C TYR A 275 -4.76 1.44 9.02
N ILE A 276 -3.82 0.77 8.36
CA ILE A 276 -3.07 1.32 7.24
C ILE A 276 -3.29 0.43 6.02
N GLN A 277 -3.58 1.05 4.88
CA GLN A 277 -3.89 0.39 3.62
C GLN A 277 -2.88 0.71 2.54
N GLY A 278 -2.42 -0.32 1.83
CA GLY A 278 -1.43 -0.15 0.77
C GLY A 278 -0.09 0.37 1.32
N ASN A 279 0.98 0.22 0.55
CA ASN A 279 2.31 0.75 0.91
C ASN A 279 2.94 0.20 2.21
N LEU A 280 2.51 -0.97 2.66
CA LEU A 280 3.18 -1.72 3.73
C LEU A 280 4.10 -2.78 3.11
N PHE A 281 5.41 -2.57 3.18
CA PHE A 281 6.39 -3.44 2.52
C PHE A 281 6.81 -4.61 3.41
N TYR A 282 6.74 -5.81 2.86
CA TYR A 282 6.86 -7.08 3.57
C TYR A 282 7.88 -7.05 4.73
N PRO A 283 7.47 -7.32 6.00
CA PRO A 283 8.40 -7.35 7.11
C PRO A 283 9.36 -8.53 6.91
N GLY A 284 10.66 -8.26 6.85
CA GLY A 284 11.68 -9.25 6.50
C GLY A 284 11.95 -9.42 4.99
N GLN A 285 11.38 -8.60 4.10
CA GLN A 285 11.83 -8.56 2.71
C GLN A 285 13.21 -7.94 2.73
N ILE A 286 14.20 -8.79 2.49
CA ILE A 286 15.59 -8.41 2.35
C ILE A 286 15.74 -7.89 0.93
N ILE A 287 15.81 -6.58 0.78
CA ILE A 287 16.25 -5.98 -0.49
C ILE A 287 17.77 -6.09 -0.50
N THR A 288 18.31 -7.11 -1.16
CA THR A 288 19.74 -7.19 -1.44
C THR A 288 20.02 -6.39 -2.70
N MET A 289 20.61 -5.21 -2.56
CA MET A 289 20.93 -4.37 -3.71
C MET A 289 22.19 -4.87 -4.43
N LYS A 290 22.05 -5.33 -5.67
CA LYS A 290 23.16 -5.72 -6.57
C LYS A 290 23.23 -4.89 -7.87
N LYS A 291 22.32 -3.93 -8.07
CA LYS A 291 22.23 -3.07 -9.26
C LYS A 291 22.04 -1.60 -8.87
N ILE A 292 22.46 -0.69 -9.75
CA ILE A 292 22.17 0.74 -9.62
C ILE A 292 20.68 1.01 -9.89
N HIS A 293 20.10 1.98 -9.18
CA HIS A 293 18.75 2.51 -9.39
C HIS A 293 17.67 1.44 -9.58
N GLN A 294 17.21 0.87 -8.47
CA GLN A 294 16.04 0.00 -8.49
C GLN A 294 14.82 0.79 -8.01
N VAL A 295 13.88 1.02 -8.93
CA VAL A 295 12.53 1.45 -8.59
C VAL A 295 11.85 0.32 -7.85
N PHE A 296 11.39 0.63 -6.64
CA PHE A 296 10.87 -0.35 -5.70
C PHE A 296 9.38 -0.19 -5.43
N GLY A 297 8.84 1.00 -5.64
CA GLY A 297 7.42 1.26 -5.50
C GLY A 297 7.01 2.60 -6.09
N GLU A 298 5.71 2.80 -6.19
CA GLU A 298 5.11 4.07 -6.59
C GLU A 298 3.96 4.40 -5.61
N LEU A 299 3.87 5.67 -5.22
CA LEU A 299 2.78 6.24 -4.46
C LEU A 299 1.97 7.11 -5.41
N LYS A 300 0.64 6.97 -5.38
CA LYS A 300 -0.23 7.85 -6.16
C LYS A 300 -0.15 9.30 -5.70
N SER A 301 -0.01 9.51 -4.39
CA SER A 301 0.07 10.83 -3.77
C SER A 301 0.98 10.81 -2.53
N TRP A 302 1.65 11.93 -2.30
CA TRP A 302 2.44 12.22 -1.11
C TRP A 302 1.67 13.20 -0.21
N PRO A 303 1.37 12.84 1.04
CA PRO A 303 0.59 13.68 1.93
C PRO A 303 1.38 14.94 2.36
N PRO A 304 0.74 16.11 2.41
CA PRO A 304 1.43 17.36 2.70
C PRO A 304 1.72 17.52 4.20
N GLU A 305 0.83 17.09 5.10
CA GLU A 305 0.94 17.44 6.53
C GLU A 305 1.54 16.32 7.40
N SER A 306 0.99 15.10 7.31
CA SER A 306 1.32 14.02 8.24
C SER A 306 1.85 12.81 7.49
N TRP A 307 3.10 12.42 7.70
CA TRP A 307 3.67 11.20 7.14
C TRP A 307 4.83 10.64 7.94
N PHE A 308 5.13 9.37 7.70
CA PHE A 308 6.38 8.76 8.12
C PHE A 308 6.91 7.79 7.07
N VAL A 309 8.23 7.64 7.07
CA VAL A 309 8.98 6.59 6.40
C VAL A 309 9.84 5.92 7.45
N SER A 310 9.81 4.60 7.57
CA SER A 310 10.63 3.84 8.51
C SER A 310 11.19 2.60 7.85
N PHE A 311 12.43 2.24 8.12
CA PHE A 311 13.04 0.99 7.63
C PHE A 311 14.29 0.63 8.43
N ASP A 312 14.65 -0.64 8.42
CA ASP A 312 15.93 -1.11 8.95
C ASP A 312 16.94 -1.21 7.81
N TYR A 313 18.11 -0.60 7.99
CA TYR A 313 19.20 -0.56 7.04
C TYR A 313 20.41 -1.35 7.56
N PHE A 314 21.02 -2.18 6.72
CA PHE A 314 22.26 -2.89 7.02
C PHE A 314 23.23 -2.73 5.86
N SER A 315 24.52 -2.59 6.19
CA SER A 315 25.61 -2.60 5.21
C SER A 315 26.77 -3.46 5.71
N SER A 316 27.33 -4.30 4.84
CA SER A 316 28.48 -5.14 5.20
C SER A 316 29.82 -4.40 5.28
N GLN A 317 29.89 -3.14 4.83
CA GLN A 317 31.10 -2.32 4.89
C GLN A 317 30.80 -0.92 5.46
N THR A 318 31.73 -0.39 6.25
CA THR A 318 31.68 0.94 6.87
C THR A 318 32.13 2.05 5.93
N ILE A 319 33.04 1.74 5.01
CA ILE A 319 33.59 2.69 4.03
C ILE A 319 33.49 2.05 2.66
N VAL A 320 33.02 2.80 1.67
CA VAL A 320 33.04 2.35 0.27
C VAL A 320 33.97 3.24 -0.54
N PRO A 321 34.88 2.66 -1.33
CA PRO A 321 35.74 3.44 -2.21
C PRO A 321 34.95 3.90 -3.45
N SER A 322 34.47 5.15 -3.47
CA SER A 322 34.05 5.82 -4.71
C SER A 322 34.03 7.34 -4.56
N SER A 323 34.02 8.04 -5.70
CA SER A 323 33.81 9.49 -5.85
C SER A 323 32.34 9.86 -6.10
N PHE A 324 31.41 8.92 -5.93
CA PHE A 324 30.00 9.10 -6.25
C PHE A 324 29.13 8.94 -5.00
N TYR A 325 28.22 9.89 -4.81
CA TYR A 325 27.19 9.89 -3.78
C TYR A 325 26.30 8.65 -3.91
N ASN A 326 26.07 7.92 -2.81
CA ASN A 326 25.33 6.65 -2.82
C ASN A 326 23.95 6.86 -2.18
N THR A 327 22.91 6.96 -2.99
CA THR A 327 21.54 7.11 -2.50
C THR A 327 21.09 5.84 -1.79
N LEU A 328 20.83 5.94 -0.50
CA LEU A 328 20.22 4.86 0.25
C LEU A 328 18.76 4.71 -0.15
N LEU A 329 18.00 5.80 -0.16
CA LEU A 329 16.57 5.82 -0.44
C LEU A 329 16.19 7.17 -1.02
N SER A 330 15.38 7.17 -2.06
CA SER A 330 14.79 8.38 -2.62
C SER A 330 13.30 8.24 -2.86
N PHE A 331 12.59 9.31 -2.56
CA PHE A 331 11.23 9.58 -2.99
C PHE A 331 11.27 10.75 -3.96
N SER A 332 10.84 10.52 -5.19
CA SER A 332 10.86 11.51 -6.25
C SER A 332 9.59 11.45 -7.09
N LYS A 333 9.06 12.62 -7.47
CA LYS A 333 7.96 12.70 -8.44
C LYS A 333 8.45 12.18 -9.79
N LYS A 334 7.68 11.28 -10.40
CA LYS A 334 8.01 10.69 -11.69
C LYS A 334 8.22 11.77 -12.76
N GLY A 335 9.30 11.63 -13.54
CA GLY A 335 9.65 12.57 -14.61
C GLY A 335 10.27 13.90 -14.13
N THR A 336 10.61 14.04 -12.84
CA THR A 336 11.32 15.23 -12.33
C THR A 336 12.82 14.99 -12.20
N ASN A 337 13.62 15.97 -12.59
CA ASN A 337 15.08 15.97 -12.44
C ASN A 337 15.52 17.05 -11.45
N TYR A 338 16.66 16.87 -10.80
CA TYR A 338 17.24 17.91 -9.95
C TYR A 338 17.54 19.17 -10.78
N PRO A 339 17.29 20.40 -10.27
CA PRO A 339 16.80 20.76 -8.93
C PRO A 339 15.28 21.03 -8.87
N HIS A 340 14.47 20.44 -9.75
CA HIS A 340 13.03 20.74 -9.76
C HIS A 340 12.30 20.22 -8.50
N PRO A 341 11.28 20.97 -8.01
CA PRO A 341 10.39 20.51 -6.96
C PRO A 341 9.84 19.10 -7.25
N GLY A 342 9.80 18.28 -6.22
CA GLY A 342 9.44 16.87 -6.29
C GLY A 342 10.59 15.93 -6.60
N ASN A 343 11.78 16.38 -7.01
CA ASN A 343 12.89 15.45 -7.31
C ASN A 343 13.49 14.79 -6.04
N ARG A 344 13.45 15.48 -4.90
CA ARG A 344 14.00 14.99 -3.62
C ARG A 344 13.02 15.24 -2.48
N ILE A 345 11.82 14.65 -2.61
CA ILE A 345 10.81 14.70 -1.55
C ILE A 345 11.44 14.18 -0.25
N ILE A 346 12.07 13.01 -0.32
CA ILE A 346 13.04 12.51 0.64
C ILE A 346 14.22 11.95 -0.14
N TYR A 347 15.44 12.23 0.32
CA TYR A 347 16.65 11.69 -0.28
C TYR A 347 17.66 11.41 0.83
N LEU A 348 17.91 10.12 1.08
CA LEU A 348 18.90 9.64 2.01
C LEU A 348 20.11 9.18 1.25
N GLU A 349 21.28 9.63 1.67
CA GLU A 349 22.51 9.46 0.93
C GLU A 349 23.64 9.11 1.88
N ARG A 350 24.50 8.16 1.50
CA ARG A 350 25.71 7.85 2.23
C ARG A 350 26.86 8.69 1.69
N ILE A 351 27.58 9.34 2.60
CA ILE A 351 28.74 10.15 2.28
C ILE A 351 29.92 9.22 1.94
N PRO A 352 30.57 9.37 0.77
CA PRO A 352 31.74 8.58 0.43
C PRO A 352 32.87 8.79 1.42
N SER A 353 33.73 7.77 1.60
CA SER A 353 34.90 7.81 2.51
C SER A 353 34.60 8.06 3.99
N SER A 354 33.33 8.05 4.41
CA SER A 354 32.92 8.14 5.82
C SER A 354 31.82 7.13 6.16
N ASN A 355 31.59 6.93 7.46
CA ASN A 355 30.49 6.12 7.97
C ASN A 355 29.22 6.96 8.16
N SER A 356 29.06 8.03 7.38
CA SER A 356 28.09 9.08 7.64
C SER A 356 26.98 9.08 6.59
N MET A 357 25.79 9.48 7.01
CA MET A 357 24.63 9.64 6.15
C MET A 357 24.23 11.12 6.10
N LYS A 358 23.80 11.57 4.92
CA LYS A 358 23.19 12.86 4.68
C LYS A 358 21.72 12.65 4.34
N THR A 359 20.87 13.52 4.87
CA THR A 359 19.43 13.50 4.61
C THR A 359 19.02 14.83 3.99
N PHE A 360 18.43 14.75 2.81
CA PHE A 360 17.76 15.87 2.17
C PHE A 360 16.26 15.59 2.16
N VAL A 361 15.50 16.65 2.37
CA VAL A 361 14.05 16.63 2.29
C VAL A 361 13.65 17.92 1.60
N GLU A 362 12.65 17.87 0.73
CA GLU A 362 12.08 19.09 0.20
C GLU A 362 11.31 19.82 1.30
N LEU A 363 11.79 21.01 1.66
CA LEU A 363 11.26 21.78 2.78
C LEU A 363 11.08 23.23 2.38
N SER A 364 9.91 23.79 2.67
CA SER A 364 9.66 25.23 2.50
C SER A 364 9.95 25.75 1.09
N GLY A 365 9.68 24.93 0.04
CA GLY A 365 9.94 25.25 -1.36
C GLY A 365 11.40 25.06 -1.83
N ASN A 366 12.27 24.54 -0.96
CA ASN A 366 13.65 24.19 -1.30
C ASN A 366 13.79 22.69 -1.55
N SER A 367 13.92 22.32 -2.83
CA SER A 367 14.08 20.94 -3.34
C SER A 367 15.40 20.25 -2.96
N ALA A 368 16.30 20.93 -2.24
CA ALA A 368 17.59 20.42 -1.81
C ALA A 368 17.90 20.72 -0.34
N HIS A 369 16.88 21.01 0.49
CA HIS A 369 17.11 21.37 1.88
C HIS A 369 17.77 20.18 2.61
N THR A 370 18.95 20.44 3.17
CA THR A 370 19.66 19.45 3.97
C THR A 370 19.02 19.42 5.36
N LEU A 371 18.26 18.38 5.67
CA LEU A 371 17.66 18.19 7.00
C LEU A 371 18.74 17.92 8.06
N CYS A 372 19.74 17.10 7.70
CA CYS A 372 20.81 16.67 8.58
C CYS A 372 22.15 16.75 7.82
N TYR A 373 23.08 17.55 8.33
CA TYR A 373 24.49 17.56 7.93
C TYR A 373 25.33 17.21 9.16
N ARG A 374 25.50 15.93 9.46
CA ARG A 374 26.45 15.51 10.50
C ARG A 374 26.77 14.03 10.37
N ASP A 375 27.93 13.65 10.90
CA ASP A 375 28.46 12.29 10.93
C ASP A 375 27.57 11.35 11.74
N ILE A 376 26.47 10.93 11.13
CA ILE A 376 25.61 9.89 11.63
C ILE A 376 26.35 8.58 11.37
N GLY A 377 27.26 8.25 12.29
CA GLY A 377 28.03 7.02 12.25
C GLY A 377 27.11 5.81 12.25
N PHE A 378 27.22 4.95 11.25
CA PHE A 378 26.66 3.59 11.28
C PHE A 378 27.80 2.56 11.33
N ALA A 379 27.62 1.53 12.16
CA ALA A 379 28.55 0.43 12.24
C ALA A 379 28.22 -0.60 11.14
N ALA A 380 29.25 -1.05 10.41
CA ALA A 380 29.09 -2.17 9.50
C ALA A 380 28.60 -3.41 10.24
N ASN A 381 27.93 -4.29 9.51
CA ASN A 381 27.41 -5.55 10.03
C ASN A 381 26.38 -5.39 11.16
N THR A 382 25.73 -4.23 11.26
CA THR A 382 24.63 -3.97 12.20
C THR A 382 23.45 -3.35 11.49
N PHE A 383 22.24 -3.63 11.98
CA PHE A 383 21.03 -2.96 11.49
C PHE A 383 20.86 -1.62 12.20
N LEU A 384 20.69 -0.57 11.41
CA LEU A 384 20.29 0.77 11.82
C LEU A 384 18.80 0.94 11.55
N LYS A 385 18.00 1.24 12.58
CA LYS A 385 16.60 1.61 12.39
C LYS A 385 16.52 3.08 12.01
N ILE A 386 15.99 3.38 10.84
CA ILE A 386 15.84 4.74 10.32
C ILE A 386 14.35 5.07 10.31
N ARG A 387 13.97 6.23 10.83
CA ARG A 387 12.61 6.77 10.69
C ARG A 387 12.68 8.26 10.37
N LEU A 388 12.05 8.67 9.27
CA LEU A 388 11.71 10.05 9.00
C LEU A 388 10.23 10.24 9.25
N GLN A 389 9.84 11.39 9.79
CA GLN A 389 8.44 11.72 9.90
C GLN A 389 8.20 13.21 9.78
N GLN A 390 7.03 13.56 9.31
CA GLN A 390 6.47 14.89 9.39
C GLN A 390 5.15 14.84 10.12
N LYS A 391 4.95 15.75 11.08
CA LYS A 391 3.66 15.94 11.74
C LYS A 391 3.58 17.33 12.36
N ARG A 392 2.36 17.74 12.69
CA ARG A 392 2.11 18.93 13.49
C ARG A 392 2.42 18.64 14.96
N GLU A 393 3.23 19.47 15.59
CA GLU A 393 3.55 19.34 17.02
C GLU A 393 2.64 20.25 17.86
N SER A 394 2.78 20.20 19.19
CA SER A 394 1.91 20.90 20.14
C SER A 394 1.98 22.43 20.05
N ASP A 395 3.02 22.99 19.44
CA ASP A 395 3.14 24.42 19.13
C ASP A 395 2.36 24.83 17.87
N GLY A 396 1.67 23.88 17.24
CA GLY A 396 0.89 24.09 16.02
C GLY A 396 1.72 24.12 14.74
N LYS A 397 3.05 23.98 14.83
CA LYS A 397 3.97 24.00 13.68
C LYS A 397 4.20 22.60 13.13
N LEU A 398 4.58 22.56 11.86
CA LEU A 398 4.87 21.31 11.16
C LEU A 398 6.38 21.07 11.15
N TYR A 399 6.81 19.90 11.62
CA TYR A 399 8.23 19.56 11.67
C TYR A 399 8.52 18.27 10.94
N VAL A 400 9.59 18.26 10.14
CA VAL A 400 10.22 17.03 9.65
C VAL A 400 11.33 16.65 10.61
N LYS A 401 11.36 15.37 11.01
CA LYS A 401 12.27 14.83 12.02
C LYS A 401 12.90 13.54 11.54
N LEU A 402 14.18 13.35 11.84
CA LEU A 402 14.91 12.11 11.62
C LEU A 402 15.19 11.43 12.96
N PHE A 403 14.86 10.15 13.05
CA PHE A 403 15.13 9.27 14.18
C PHE A 403 16.02 8.12 13.75
N LEU A 404 16.97 7.76 14.60
CA LEU A 404 17.84 6.61 14.42
C LEU A 404 17.85 5.76 15.67
N ASN A 405 17.54 4.47 15.54
CA ASN A 405 17.36 3.56 16.67
C ASN A 405 16.39 4.09 17.74
N GLY A 406 15.44 4.94 17.33
CA GLY A 406 14.47 5.58 18.22
C GLY A 406 14.88 6.97 18.73
N ASP A 407 16.15 7.36 18.61
CA ASP A 407 16.64 8.66 19.05
C ASP A 407 16.42 9.73 17.97
N GLU A 408 15.82 10.87 18.32
CA GLU A 408 15.77 12.04 17.45
C GLU A 408 17.18 12.58 17.21
N LYS A 409 17.55 12.81 15.94
CA LYS A 409 18.89 13.31 15.55
C LYS A 409 18.86 14.73 15.00
N CYS A 410 17.83 15.06 14.23
CA CYS A 410 17.63 16.41 13.72
C CYS A 410 16.17 16.64 13.36
N TRP A 411 15.82 17.92 13.26
CA TRP A 411 14.50 18.36 12.86
C TRP A 411 14.58 19.70 12.14
N HIS A 412 13.56 20.02 11.34
CA HIS A 412 13.38 21.33 10.73
C HIS A 412 11.89 21.65 10.59
N GLU A 413 11.54 22.93 10.69
CA GLU A 413 10.17 23.41 10.47
C GLU A 413 9.87 23.41 8.96
N ASN A 414 8.74 22.83 8.55
CA ASN A 414 8.26 22.89 7.18
C ASN A 414 7.11 23.91 7.09
N THR A 415 7.38 25.09 6.52
CA THR A 415 6.40 26.17 6.44
C THR A 415 5.55 26.12 5.19
N THR A 416 5.95 25.37 4.16
CA THR A 416 5.16 25.17 2.93
C THR A 416 5.09 23.69 2.56
N PRO A 417 4.36 22.87 3.35
CA PRO A 417 4.12 21.48 3.00
C PRO A 417 3.48 21.36 1.62
N THR A 418 3.95 20.40 0.82
CA THR A 418 3.52 20.23 -0.57
C THR A 418 3.09 18.79 -0.83
N THR A 419 2.01 18.63 -1.58
CA THR A 419 1.54 17.35 -2.09
C THR A 419 2.22 17.04 -3.42
N TYR A 420 2.60 15.79 -3.63
CA TYR A 420 3.14 15.32 -4.91
C TYR A 420 2.35 14.12 -5.40
N ASP A 421 1.93 14.14 -6.65
CA ASP A 421 1.35 12.96 -7.29
C ASP A 421 2.45 12.11 -7.95
N ASP A 422 2.18 10.82 -8.13
CA ASP A 422 3.04 9.86 -8.84
C ASP A 422 4.48 9.83 -8.31
N VAL A 423 4.62 9.62 -7.00
CA VAL A 423 5.92 9.57 -6.33
C VAL A 423 6.52 8.18 -6.44
N GLN A 424 7.67 8.11 -7.10
CA GLN A 424 8.49 6.93 -7.19
C GLN A 424 9.35 6.76 -5.93
N ILE A 425 9.49 5.52 -5.49
CA ILE A 425 10.37 5.09 -4.42
C ILE A 425 11.48 4.28 -5.05
N SER A 426 12.72 4.68 -4.83
CA SER A 426 13.88 3.94 -5.31
C SER A 426 14.95 3.80 -4.24
N PHE A 427 15.67 2.69 -4.32
CA PHE A 427 16.92 2.49 -3.60
C PHE A 427 18.04 2.38 -4.63
N GLU A 428 19.22 2.92 -4.33
CA GLU A 428 20.37 2.83 -5.24
C GLU A 428 21.45 1.93 -4.64
N GLY A 429 21.78 0.87 -5.39
CA GLY A 429 22.90 -0.02 -5.08
C GLY A 429 24.19 0.41 -5.79
N TYR A 430 25.27 -0.29 -5.46
CA TYR A 430 26.58 -0.11 -6.07
C TYR A 430 26.67 -0.84 -7.43
N ASP A 431 27.28 -0.20 -8.43
CA ASP A 431 27.63 -0.83 -9.72
C ASP A 431 29.02 -1.47 -9.74
N THR A 432 29.46 -1.99 -8.60
CA THR A 432 30.81 -2.55 -8.53
C THR A 432 30.74 -3.97 -8.00
N PRO A 433 31.45 -4.94 -8.62
CA PRO A 433 31.55 -6.31 -8.12
C PRO A 433 32.01 -6.42 -6.65
N ASN A 434 32.65 -5.37 -6.12
CA ASN A 434 33.17 -5.27 -4.76
C ASN A 434 32.36 -4.33 -3.84
N GLY A 435 31.17 -3.89 -4.25
CA GLY A 435 30.32 -3.02 -3.44
C GLY A 435 29.84 -3.70 -2.16
N PRO A 436 29.52 -2.97 -1.08
CA PRO A 436 28.95 -3.58 0.10
C PRO A 436 27.62 -4.25 -0.20
N GLU A 437 27.39 -5.35 0.48
CA GLU A 437 26.05 -5.90 0.59
C GLU A 437 25.21 -4.91 1.40
N VAL A 438 24.12 -4.43 0.78
CA VAL A 438 23.14 -3.58 1.44
C VAL A 438 21.86 -4.38 1.57
N ILE A 439 21.33 -4.40 2.79
CA ILE A 439 20.06 -5.04 3.12
C ILE A 439 19.13 -3.99 3.70
N ILE A 440 17.94 -3.91 3.14
CA ILE A 440 16.84 -3.12 3.70
C ILE A 440 15.71 -4.07 4.05
N LYS A 441 15.10 -3.89 5.22
CA LYS A 441 13.92 -4.64 5.68
C LYS A 441 13.00 -3.76 6.50
N ASN A 442 11.80 -4.26 6.81
CA ASN A 442 10.83 -3.58 7.67
C ASN A 442 10.50 -2.17 7.18
N PHE A 443 10.45 -1.98 5.85
CA PHE A 443 10.10 -0.69 5.29
C PHE A 443 8.60 -0.42 5.49
N GLU A 444 8.28 0.77 5.98
CA GLU A 444 6.94 1.25 6.25
C GLU A 444 6.85 2.69 5.74
N PHE A 445 5.78 3.02 5.01
CA PHE A 445 5.40 4.38 4.69
C PHE A 445 3.91 4.55 5.01
N GLY A 446 3.53 5.69 5.58
CA GLY A 446 2.13 5.98 5.86
C GLY A 446 1.89 7.39 6.36
N GLU A 447 0.62 7.73 6.50
CA GLU A 447 0.17 8.96 7.16
C GLU A 447 0.18 8.76 8.68
N LEU A 448 0.53 9.81 9.43
CA LEU A 448 0.80 9.73 10.86
C LEU A 448 -0.41 10.03 11.74
#